data_AF-A0A7Y4QZ90-F1
#
_entry.id   AF-A0A7Y4QZ90-F1
#
_cell.length_a   1.000
_cell.length_b   1.000
_cell.length_c   1.000
_cell.angle_alpha   90.00
_cell.angle_beta   90.00
_cell.angle_gamma   90.00
#
_symmetry.space_group_name_H-M   'P 1'
#
loop_
_entity.id
_entity.type
_entity.pdbx_description
1 polymer ?
#
loop_
_entity_poly.entity_id
_entity_poly.type
_entity_poly.pdbx_seq_one_letter_code
_entity_poly.pdbx_strand_id
1 'polypeptide(L)'
;QKVYELNLTAEGLSFLLLREINKVEDFVLTPSYTLFQPSLSYDSWSAEGKDSSALQTLHRAEHDRIYAKEVLRFINTINLNKVGSIFFWQSCKAYLQFITKDYNACLVQVNQLQKWAPDTTLATQLQIIKALALTGRQPKGNAIIPTEVQSIILANPKNGQFIFAIAKELENLGNATDAALLYSRLTEMTYQEDTAYGRNTVYWRIAQNKGNTYSDYYTDYFDYIDAVYTPEQIQQFIEDIRNNRDASNSFSVFKYEGVKDQLSRFYDLLGTKYIRQNKLETALAAFEKAGKLYWNRAYTSWDDQTNVFDQNPFYTLKYTPKFIEAQDSIRLNKYTITKQLIHYIHQAEDENEKDRDYYYFLVANAYYNMSHQGNATMMRRISPWSRYRLSAIEDEPEFRQSNLAKKYYLLARQYAQTEKFRALCLRMAAHCETQKMDYKNIGDWYDFDRQADLSANTYYSDLQANYPDYFDDLTSNCDRFQAYFESRR
;
A
#
# COMPACT_ATOMS: atom_id res chain seq x y z
N GLN A 1 -18.37 38.37 11.96
CA GLN A 1 -18.72 39.70 11.41
C GLN A 1 -19.60 40.53 12.36
N LYS A 2 -20.86 40.16 12.66
CA LYS A 2 -21.75 40.95 13.55
C LYS A 2 -21.13 41.30 14.92
N VAL A 3 -20.45 40.36 15.57
CA VAL A 3 -19.76 40.61 16.86
C VAL A 3 -18.63 41.65 16.71
N TYR A 4 -17.87 41.60 15.60
CA TYR A 4 -16.83 42.59 15.31
C TYR A 4 -17.42 43.99 15.06
N GLU A 5 -18.56 44.07 14.37
CA GLU A 5 -19.28 45.34 14.16
C GLU A 5 -19.78 45.97 15.48
N LEU A 6 -20.13 45.14 16.47
CA LEU A 6 -20.67 45.58 17.76
C LEU A 6 -19.58 45.89 18.80
N ASN A 7 -18.54 45.06 18.93
CA ASN A 7 -17.45 45.25 19.88
C ASN A 7 -16.15 44.59 19.40
N LEU A 8 -15.21 45.43 18.97
CA LEU A 8 -13.90 45.05 18.41
C LEU A 8 -12.97 44.36 19.40
N THR A 9 -13.18 44.59 20.70
CA THR A 9 -12.36 44.08 21.81
C THR A 9 -13.06 43.00 22.62
N ALA A 10 -14.25 42.55 22.19
CA ALA A 10 -14.98 41.50 22.89
C ALA A 10 -14.12 40.24 23.00
N GLU A 11 -13.97 39.72 24.22
CA GLU A 11 -13.20 38.51 24.51
C GLU A 11 -13.65 37.32 23.65
N GLY A 12 -14.97 37.20 23.44
CA GLY A 12 -15.56 36.17 22.61
C GLY A 12 -15.20 36.24 21.12
N LEU A 13 -14.72 37.38 20.60
CA LEU A 13 -14.44 37.52 19.18
C LEU A 13 -13.21 36.69 18.75
N SER A 14 -12.12 36.74 19.51
CA SER A 14 -10.92 35.93 19.24
C SER A 14 -11.19 34.44 19.41
N PHE A 15 -12.01 34.07 20.40
CA PHE A 15 -12.47 32.70 20.61
C PHE A 15 -13.29 32.18 19.41
N LEU A 16 -14.23 32.97 18.90
CA LEU A 16 -15.02 32.60 17.72
C LEU A 16 -14.13 32.41 16.49
N LEU A 17 -13.13 33.28 16.28
CA LEU A 17 -12.18 33.11 15.20
C LEU A 17 -11.38 31.81 15.34
N LEU A 18 -10.86 31.52 16.53
CA LEU A 18 -10.14 30.27 16.80
C LEU A 18 -11.02 29.06 16.48
N ARG A 19 -12.28 29.09 16.91
CA ARG A 19 -13.24 28.02 16.65
C ARG A 19 -13.47 27.82 15.14
N GLU A 20 -13.63 28.89 14.36
CA GLU A 20 -13.80 28.75 12.90
C GLU A 20 -12.53 28.23 12.22
N ILE A 21 -11.35 28.63 12.68
CA ILE A 21 -10.07 28.11 12.16
C ILE A 21 -9.91 26.63 12.47
N ASN A 22 -10.23 26.19 13.70
CA ASN A 22 -10.15 24.77 14.07
C ASN A 22 -11.09 23.90 13.22
N LYS A 23 -12.30 24.39 12.89
CA LYS A 23 -13.19 23.68 11.96
C LYS A 23 -12.58 23.59 10.57
N VAL A 24 -12.07 24.72 10.05
CA VAL A 24 -11.46 24.79 8.72
C VAL A 24 -10.22 23.90 8.62
N GLU A 25 -9.39 23.85 9.66
CA GLU A 25 -8.26 22.94 9.77
C GLU A 25 -8.71 21.48 9.62
N ASP A 26 -9.69 21.05 10.41
CA ASP A 26 -10.19 19.67 10.35
C ASP A 26 -10.85 19.37 8.99
N PHE A 27 -11.68 20.29 8.48
CA PHE A 27 -12.43 20.08 7.23
C PHE A 27 -11.54 20.04 5.99
N VAL A 28 -10.42 20.79 6.02
CA VAL A 28 -9.53 20.90 4.86
C VAL A 28 -8.30 20.01 5.01
N LEU A 29 -7.57 20.09 6.12
CA LEU A 29 -6.28 19.44 6.27
C LEU A 29 -6.40 17.95 6.61
N THR A 30 -7.37 17.53 7.43
CA THR A 30 -7.56 16.10 7.76
C THR A 30 -7.75 15.28 6.48
N PRO A 31 -8.72 15.60 5.59
CA PRO A 31 -8.86 14.91 4.31
C PRO A 31 -7.64 15.06 3.39
N SER A 32 -7.05 16.26 3.31
CA SER A 32 -5.95 16.54 2.38
C SER A 32 -4.72 15.69 2.67
N TYR A 33 -4.44 15.42 3.96
CA TYR A 33 -3.25 14.67 4.36
C TYR A 33 -3.52 13.18 4.60
N THR A 34 -4.63 12.84 5.25
CA THR A 34 -4.87 11.47 5.73
C THR A 34 -5.93 10.71 4.94
N LEU A 35 -6.72 11.41 4.11
CA LEU A 35 -7.90 10.89 3.41
C LEU A 35 -9.01 10.36 4.34
N PHE A 36 -8.95 10.67 5.63
CA PHE A 36 -10.07 10.47 6.54
C PHE A 36 -11.11 11.58 6.42
N GLN A 37 -12.34 11.25 6.80
CA GLN A 37 -13.39 12.25 6.98
C GLN A 37 -13.04 13.18 8.15
N PRO A 38 -13.45 14.45 8.10
CA PRO A 38 -13.37 15.33 9.25
C PRO A 38 -14.19 14.79 10.43
N SER A 39 -13.86 15.23 11.65
CA SER A 39 -14.49 14.80 12.90
C SER A 39 -16.01 15.03 12.95
N LEU A 40 -16.48 16.07 12.28
CA LEU A 40 -17.90 16.39 12.12
C LEU A 40 -18.33 16.13 10.68
N SER A 41 -18.51 14.85 10.32
CA SER A 41 -19.11 14.45 9.04
C SER A 41 -20.54 13.92 9.25
N TYR A 42 -21.50 14.54 8.55
CA TYR A 42 -22.91 14.14 8.57
C TYR A 42 -23.15 12.75 7.93
N ASP A 43 -22.18 12.22 7.20
CA ASP A 43 -22.25 10.91 6.56
C ASP A 43 -22.11 9.74 7.54
N SER A 44 -21.64 9.98 8.77
CA SER A 44 -21.46 8.93 9.78
C SER A 44 -22.77 8.22 10.17
N TRP A 45 -23.93 8.82 9.87
CA TRP A 45 -25.26 8.31 10.25
C TRP A 45 -26.24 8.13 9.10
N SER A 46 -25.87 8.40 7.84
CA SER A 46 -26.76 8.08 6.72
C SER A 46 -26.79 6.57 6.52
N ALA A 47 -27.96 5.97 6.80
CA ALA A 47 -28.26 4.55 6.88
C ALA A 47 -28.12 3.74 5.57
N GLU A 48 -27.16 4.07 4.71
CA GLU A 48 -26.82 3.31 3.50
C GLU A 48 -25.33 2.95 3.39
N GLY A 49 -24.53 2.99 4.46
CA GLY A 49 -23.22 2.30 4.51
C GLY A 49 -22.21 2.57 3.36
N LYS A 50 -22.42 3.63 2.55
CA LYS A 50 -21.55 3.98 1.43
C LYS A 50 -20.41 4.78 2.00
N ASP A 51 -19.38 4.06 2.42
CA ASP A 51 -18.07 4.61 2.76
C ASP A 51 -17.68 5.58 1.64
N SER A 52 -17.65 6.89 1.93
CA SER A 52 -17.39 7.89 0.90
C SER A 52 -15.98 7.65 0.37
N SER A 53 -15.86 7.49 -0.95
CA SER A 53 -14.57 7.19 -1.56
C SER A 53 -13.55 8.29 -1.19
N ALA A 54 -12.27 7.93 -1.12
CA ALA A 54 -11.21 8.91 -0.85
C ALA A 54 -11.27 10.13 -1.80
N LEU A 55 -11.70 9.93 -3.05
CA LEU A 55 -11.91 11.00 -4.02
C LEU A 55 -13.03 11.97 -3.63
N GLN A 56 -14.17 11.46 -3.14
CA GLN A 56 -15.25 12.31 -2.63
C GLN A 56 -14.80 13.12 -1.41
N THR A 57 -14.03 12.48 -0.53
CA THR A 57 -13.43 13.11 0.66
C THR A 57 -12.53 14.29 0.26
N LEU A 58 -11.66 14.11 -0.72
CA LEU A 58 -10.82 15.18 -1.26
C LEU A 58 -11.62 16.29 -1.95
N HIS A 59 -12.67 15.94 -2.70
CA HIS A 59 -13.51 16.95 -3.37
C HIS A 59 -14.21 17.86 -2.35
N ARG A 60 -14.70 17.30 -1.24
CA ARG A 60 -15.28 18.09 -0.14
C ARG A 60 -14.25 19.03 0.48
N ALA A 61 -13.04 18.56 0.73
CA ALA A 61 -11.98 19.39 1.28
C ALA A 61 -11.64 20.62 0.40
N GLU A 62 -11.71 20.49 -0.92
CA GLU A 62 -11.53 21.64 -1.83
C GLU A 62 -12.73 22.60 -1.80
N HIS A 63 -13.95 22.11 -1.57
CA HIS A 63 -15.11 22.97 -1.31
C HIS A 63 -14.97 23.71 0.03
N ASP A 64 -14.56 23.02 1.10
CA ASP A 64 -14.34 23.63 2.42
C ASP A 64 -13.19 24.66 2.40
N ARG A 65 -12.22 24.50 1.48
CA ARG A 65 -11.19 25.51 1.22
C ARG A 65 -11.77 26.83 0.68
N ILE A 66 -12.94 26.81 0.04
CA ILE A 66 -13.65 28.05 -0.37
C ILE A 66 -14.13 28.79 0.88
N TYR A 67 -14.71 28.09 1.85
CA TYR A 67 -15.11 28.69 3.13
C TYR A 67 -13.90 29.25 3.89
N ALA A 68 -12.76 28.54 3.90
CA ALA A 68 -11.51 29.06 4.45
C ALA A 68 -11.10 30.41 3.83
N LYS A 69 -11.29 30.58 2.51
CA LYS A 69 -11.02 31.84 1.80
C LYS A 69 -11.98 32.95 2.22
N GLU A 70 -13.21 32.64 2.59
CA GLU A 70 -14.17 33.64 3.10
C GLU A 70 -13.75 34.14 4.49
N VAL A 71 -13.33 33.24 5.38
CA VAL A 71 -12.78 33.61 6.70
C VAL A 71 -11.53 34.47 6.52
N LEU A 72 -10.60 34.09 5.62
CA LEU A 72 -9.42 34.89 5.31
C LEU A 72 -9.80 36.26 4.75
N ARG A 73 -10.81 36.34 3.87
CA ARG A 73 -11.32 37.60 3.33
C ARG A 73 -11.83 38.50 4.45
N PHE A 74 -12.59 37.97 5.40
CA PHE A 74 -13.04 38.72 6.57
C PHE A 74 -11.86 39.27 7.39
N ILE A 75 -10.83 38.47 7.66
CA ILE A 75 -9.65 38.97 8.39
C ILE A 75 -8.93 40.09 7.61
N ASN A 76 -8.94 40.04 6.28
CA ASN A 76 -8.33 41.07 5.46
C ASN A 76 -9.14 42.38 5.41
N THR A 77 -10.44 42.39 5.75
CA THR A 77 -11.25 43.62 5.76
C THR A 77 -11.26 44.35 7.10
N ILE A 78 -10.78 43.71 8.17
CA ILE A 78 -10.79 44.31 9.51
C ILE A 78 -9.54 45.14 9.81
N ASN A 79 -9.68 46.08 10.75
CA ASN A 79 -8.54 46.83 11.27
C ASN A 79 -7.89 46.07 12.42
N LEU A 80 -6.82 45.35 12.12
CA LEU A 80 -6.09 44.52 13.07
C LEU A 80 -5.48 45.30 14.24
N ASN A 81 -5.31 46.62 14.15
CA ASN A 81 -4.81 47.44 15.26
C ASN A 81 -5.86 47.68 16.35
N LYS A 82 -7.12 47.30 16.12
CA LYS A 82 -8.23 47.51 17.07
C LYS A 82 -8.72 46.23 17.74
N VAL A 83 -8.11 45.08 17.45
CA VAL A 83 -8.49 43.79 18.03
C VAL A 83 -7.72 43.55 19.34
N GLY A 84 -8.28 42.73 20.24
CA GLY A 84 -7.69 42.49 21.56
C GLY A 84 -6.31 41.83 21.55
N SER A 85 -5.96 41.06 20.51
CA SER A 85 -4.63 40.44 20.37
C SER A 85 -4.13 40.47 18.93
N ILE A 86 -3.27 41.44 18.61
CA ILE A 86 -2.74 41.63 17.24
C ILE A 86 -1.97 40.40 16.78
N PHE A 87 -1.08 39.86 17.62
CA PHE A 87 -0.28 38.67 17.27
C PHE A 87 -1.15 37.46 16.94
N PHE A 88 -2.19 37.21 17.74
CA PHE A 88 -3.11 36.10 17.53
C PHE A 88 -3.79 36.21 16.16
N TRP A 89 -4.40 37.35 15.85
CA TRP A 89 -5.10 37.54 14.57
C TRP A 89 -4.18 37.46 13.35
N GLN A 90 -2.95 37.98 13.47
CA GLN A 90 -1.96 37.86 12.40
C GLN A 90 -1.48 36.42 12.22
N SER A 91 -1.36 35.65 13.31
CA SER A 91 -1.04 34.21 13.25
C SER A 91 -2.17 33.41 12.60
N CYS A 92 -3.42 33.70 12.97
CA CYS A 92 -4.62 33.16 12.32
C CYS A 92 -4.64 33.46 10.81
N LYS A 93 -4.29 34.69 10.42
CA LYS A 93 -4.17 35.08 9.01
C LYS A 93 -3.10 34.26 8.28
N ALA A 94 -1.91 34.14 8.86
CA ALA A 94 -0.82 33.35 8.30
C ALA A 94 -1.23 31.89 8.07
N TYR A 95 -1.93 31.30 9.04
CA TYR A 95 -2.38 29.93 8.97
C TYR A 95 -3.50 29.73 7.94
N LEU A 96 -4.46 30.64 7.85
CA LEU A 96 -5.49 30.61 6.80
C LEU A 96 -4.90 30.83 5.39
N GLN A 97 -3.86 31.65 5.24
CA GLN A 97 -3.13 31.76 3.97
C GLN A 97 -2.49 30.42 3.59
N PHE A 98 -1.92 29.69 4.55
CA PHE A 98 -1.42 28.33 4.33
C PHE A 98 -2.55 27.37 3.93
N ILE A 99 -3.62 27.28 4.72
CA ILE A 99 -4.76 26.39 4.43
C ILE A 99 -5.39 26.71 3.07
N THR A 100 -5.40 27.97 2.65
CA THR A 100 -5.97 28.38 1.35
C THR A 100 -5.00 28.25 0.17
N LYS A 101 -3.79 27.71 0.41
CA LYS A 101 -2.69 27.53 -0.56
C LYS A 101 -2.10 28.84 -1.11
N ASP A 102 -2.31 29.96 -0.41
CA ASP A 102 -1.61 31.23 -0.68
C ASP A 102 -0.26 31.24 0.06
N TYR A 103 0.63 30.36 -0.38
CA TYR A 103 1.90 30.12 0.29
C TYR A 103 2.83 31.34 0.27
N ASN A 104 2.78 32.17 -0.77
CA ASN A 104 3.62 33.36 -0.85
C ASN A 104 3.21 34.39 0.20
N ALA A 105 1.91 34.68 0.32
CA ALA A 105 1.44 35.61 1.35
C ALA A 105 1.64 35.05 2.76
N CYS A 106 1.44 33.74 2.94
CA CYS A 106 1.75 33.03 4.18
C CYS A 106 3.21 33.25 4.60
N LEU A 107 4.17 33.00 3.71
CA LEU A 107 5.59 33.15 4.02
C LEU A 107 5.97 34.59 4.38
N VAL A 108 5.41 35.58 3.69
CA VAL A 108 5.62 37.00 4.04
C VAL A 108 5.12 37.27 5.47
N GLN A 109 3.91 36.82 5.78
CA GLN A 109 3.28 37.02 7.08
C GLN A 109 4.04 36.32 8.22
N VAL A 110 4.42 35.05 8.02
CA VAL A 110 5.17 34.25 9.00
C VAL A 110 6.54 34.85 9.28
N ASN A 111 7.29 35.27 8.24
CA ASN A 111 8.60 35.91 8.41
C ASN A 111 8.53 37.22 9.22
N GLN A 112 7.41 37.95 9.12
CA GLN A 112 7.19 39.15 9.92
C GLN A 112 6.88 38.78 11.38
N LEU A 113 5.98 37.81 11.61
CA LEU A 113 5.55 37.39 12.94
C LEU A 113 6.69 36.77 13.77
N GLN A 114 7.58 36.00 13.14
CA GLN A 114 8.70 35.36 13.83
C GLN A 114 9.64 36.33 14.54
N LYS A 115 9.72 37.60 14.08
CA LYS A 115 10.62 38.61 14.66
C LYS A 115 10.18 39.11 16.04
N TRP A 116 8.93 38.90 16.41
CA TRP A 116 8.34 39.42 17.64
C TRP A 116 7.37 38.41 18.27
N ALA A 117 7.59 37.12 18.02
CA ALA A 117 6.83 36.05 18.64
C ALA A 117 6.91 36.16 20.18
N PRO A 118 5.79 36.04 20.92
CA PRO A 118 5.77 36.27 22.37
C PRO A 118 6.55 35.23 23.16
N ASP A 119 6.59 33.99 22.64
CA ASP A 119 7.24 32.85 23.28
C ASP A 119 7.76 31.84 22.24
N THR A 120 8.52 30.87 22.74
CA THR A 120 9.17 29.83 21.94
C THR A 120 8.20 28.84 21.30
N THR A 121 7.05 28.60 21.93
CA THR A 121 6.03 27.66 21.41
C THR A 121 5.37 28.25 20.17
N LEU A 122 4.95 29.50 20.23
CA LEU A 122 4.38 30.23 19.10
C LEU A 122 5.42 30.43 17.98
N ALA A 123 6.66 30.73 18.34
CA ALA A 123 7.76 30.81 17.37
C ALA A 123 7.95 29.46 16.62
N THR A 124 7.88 28.34 17.35
CA THR A 124 7.98 26.99 16.77
C THR A 124 6.81 26.66 15.85
N GLN A 125 5.58 27.00 16.24
CA GLN A 125 4.40 26.83 15.38
C GLN A 125 4.52 27.63 14.07
N LEU A 126 5.00 28.87 14.14
CA LEU A 126 5.27 29.68 12.96
C LEU A 126 6.36 29.06 12.07
N GLN A 127 7.42 28.46 12.66
CA GLN A 127 8.42 27.71 11.89
C GLN A 127 7.82 26.49 11.19
N ILE A 128 6.93 25.75 11.84
CA ILE A 128 6.23 24.62 11.24
C ILE A 128 5.38 25.07 10.04
N ILE A 129 4.57 26.13 10.20
CA ILE A 129 3.78 26.70 9.09
C ILE A 129 4.69 27.15 7.94
N LYS A 130 5.83 27.79 8.27
CA LYS A 130 6.84 28.19 7.28
C LYS A 130 7.35 26.99 6.48
N ALA A 131 7.72 25.92 7.18
CA ALA A 131 8.27 24.71 6.55
C ALA A 131 7.25 24.06 5.61
N LEU A 132 5.97 23.98 6.04
CA LEU A 132 4.90 23.45 5.21
C LEU A 132 4.65 24.34 3.98
N ALA A 133 4.58 25.67 4.14
CA ALA A 133 4.40 26.59 3.02
C ALA A 133 5.59 26.61 2.05
N LEU A 134 6.83 26.52 2.55
CA LEU A 134 8.05 26.39 1.73
C LEU A 134 8.03 25.11 0.91
N THR A 135 7.50 24.02 1.48
CA THR A 135 7.39 22.73 0.80
C THR A 135 6.28 22.77 -0.25
N GLY A 136 5.06 23.12 0.17
CA GLY A 136 3.84 23.08 -0.65
C GLY A 136 3.82 24.06 -1.83
N ARG A 137 4.61 25.15 -1.79
CA ARG A 137 4.69 26.11 -2.91
C ARG A 137 5.51 25.63 -4.10
N GLN A 138 6.27 24.56 -3.95
CA GLN A 138 7.18 24.10 -5.00
C GLN A 138 6.38 23.56 -6.19
N PRO A 139 6.92 23.67 -7.42
CA PRO A 139 6.26 23.09 -8.58
C PRO A 139 6.32 21.55 -8.53
N LYS A 140 5.21 20.92 -8.92
CA LYS A 140 5.12 19.46 -9.03
C LYS A 140 6.21 18.90 -9.95
N GLY A 141 6.84 17.80 -9.55
CA GLY A 141 7.95 17.13 -10.23
C GLY A 141 9.34 17.63 -9.84
N ASN A 142 9.45 18.78 -9.16
CA ASN A 142 10.72 19.40 -8.79
C ASN A 142 10.84 19.72 -7.29
N ALA A 143 9.93 19.18 -6.46
CA ALA A 143 9.94 19.45 -5.03
C ALA A 143 11.14 18.78 -4.35
N ILE A 144 11.82 19.51 -3.49
CA ILE A 144 12.91 19.03 -2.63
C ILE A 144 12.63 19.41 -1.17
N ILE A 145 13.51 19.02 -0.24
CA ILE A 145 13.51 19.54 1.14
C ILE A 145 14.55 20.67 1.24
N PRO A 146 14.15 21.96 1.22
CA PRO A 146 15.08 23.09 1.32
C PRO A 146 15.87 23.06 2.63
N THR A 147 17.11 23.57 2.64
CA THR A 147 17.98 23.64 3.84
C THR A 147 17.29 24.26 5.06
N GLU A 148 16.46 25.29 4.85
CA GLU A 148 15.68 25.90 5.91
C GLU A 148 14.63 24.93 6.50
N VAL A 149 13.95 24.16 5.66
CA VAL A 149 13.00 23.12 6.08
C VAL A 149 13.72 21.98 6.81
N GLN A 150 14.91 21.57 6.34
CA GLN A 150 15.74 20.57 7.01
C GLN A 150 16.06 20.99 8.46
N SER A 151 16.44 22.26 8.65
CA SER A 151 16.75 22.80 9.98
C SER A 151 15.53 22.79 10.91
N ILE A 152 14.34 23.10 10.38
CA ILE A 152 13.09 23.08 11.15
C ILE A 152 12.68 21.64 11.51
N ILE A 153 12.85 20.68 10.60
CA ILE A 153 12.65 19.24 10.88
C ILE A 153 13.58 18.78 12.00
N LEU A 154 14.87 19.12 11.92
CA LEU A 154 15.85 18.75 12.95
C LEU A 154 15.59 19.40 14.31
N ALA A 155 14.93 20.56 14.33
CA ALA A 155 14.47 21.19 15.57
C ALA A 155 13.20 20.54 16.14
N ASN A 156 12.44 19.78 15.32
CA ASN A 156 11.17 19.16 15.68
C ASN A 156 11.12 17.64 15.36
N PRO A 157 12.16 16.84 15.68
CA PRO A 157 12.30 15.48 15.15
C PRO A 157 11.30 14.48 15.75
N LYS A 158 10.63 14.86 16.86
CA LYS A 158 9.62 14.05 17.55
C LYS A 158 8.18 14.43 17.16
N ASN A 159 7.99 15.44 16.32
CA ASN A 159 6.66 15.84 15.88
C ASN A 159 6.26 15.01 14.65
N GLY A 160 5.69 13.82 14.89
CA GLY A 160 5.33 12.86 13.84
C GLY A 160 4.30 13.43 12.85
N GLN A 161 3.32 14.21 13.33
CA GLN A 161 2.32 14.85 12.47
C GLN A 161 2.95 15.87 11.51
N PHE A 162 3.89 16.68 12.00
CA PHE A 162 4.62 17.63 11.16
C PHE A 162 5.49 16.92 10.11
N ILE A 163 6.25 15.90 10.52
CA ILE A 163 7.08 15.11 9.60
C ILE A 163 6.20 14.45 8.52
N PHE A 164 5.07 13.87 8.93
CA PHE A 164 4.10 13.27 8.02
C PHE A 164 3.52 14.31 7.04
N ALA A 165 3.14 15.49 7.51
CA ALA A 165 2.58 16.54 6.65
C ALA A 165 3.61 17.00 5.59
N ILE A 166 4.89 17.16 5.96
CA ILE A 166 5.96 17.46 4.98
C ILE A 166 6.11 16.31 3.98
N ALA A 167 6.15 15.07 4.45
CA ALA A 167 6.25 13.90 3.58
C ALA A 167 5.08 13.83 2.59
N LYS A 168 3.87 14.14 3.05
CA LYS A 168 2.67 14.13 2.22
C LYS A 168 2.65 15.25 1.19
N GLU A 169 3.12 16.45 1.53
CA GLU A 169 3.34 17.53 0.56
C GLU A 169 4.33 17.12 -0.53
N LEU A 170 5.48 16.54 -0.14
CA LEU A 170 6.49 16.05 -1.09
C LEU A 170 5.92 14.98 -2.03
N GLU A 171 5.18 14.02 -1.48
CA GLU A 171 4.54 12.95 -2.27
C GLU A 171 3.52 13.51 -3.25
N ASN A 172 2.64 14.42 -2.82
CA ASN A 172 1.65 15.09 -3.67
C ASN A 172 2.32 15.89 -4.80
N LEU A 173 3.50 16.45 -4.52
CA LEU A 173 4.35 17.15 -5.48
C LEU A 173 5.23 16.21 -6.32
N GLY A 174 5.14 14.89 -6.16
CA GLY A 174 5.83 13.89 -6.99
C GLY A 174 7.22 13.47 -6.49
N ASN A 175 7.68 13.96 -5.34
CA ASN A 175 8.91 13.48 -4.71
C ASN A 175 8.60 12.33 -3.73
N ALA A 176 8.40 11.14 -4.32
CA ALA A 176 8.11 9.92 -3.58
C ALA A 176 9.29 9.45 -2.72
N THR A 177 10.54 9.67 -3.18
CA THR A 177 11.75 9.23 -2.46
C THR A 177 11.89 9.93 -1.11
N ASP A 178 11.86 11.27 -1.09
CA ASP A 178 11.98 12.02 0.17
C ASP A 178 10.78 11.79 1.07
N ALA A 179 9.58 11.63 0.49
CA ALA A 179 8.38 11.28 1.23
C ALA A 179 8.54 9.94 1.98
N ALA A 180 8.94 8.87 1.28
CA ALA A 180 9.18 7.57 1.90
C ALA A 180 10.27 7.59 2.97
N LEU A 181 11.34 8.36 2.76
CA LEU A 181 12.39 8.54 3.78
C LEU A 181 11.82 9.20 5.03
N LEU A 182 11.00 10.25 4.90
CA LEU A 182 10.36 10.88 6.04
C LEU A 182 9.29 10.01 6.70
N TYR A 183 8.51 9.23 5.93
CA TYR A 183 7.57 8.26 6.50
C TYR A 183 8.30 7.20 7.36
N SER A 184 9.51 6.78 6.98
CA SER A 184 10.33 5.87 7.78
C SER A 184 10.85 6.46 9.10
N ARG A 185 10.66 7.77 9.32
CA ARG A 185 10.99 8.46 10.58
C ARG A 185 9.79 8.58 11.51
N LEU A 186 8.60 8.22 11.05
CA LEU A 186 7.43 8.15 11.90
C LEU A 186 7.63 7.01 12.90
N THR A 187 7.35 7.28 14.17
CA THR A 187 7.43 6.28 15.24
C THR A 187 6.44 5.15 14.97
N GLU A 188 6.96 3.93 14.83
CA GLU A 188 6.16 2.70 14.83
C GLU A 188 5.36 2.57 16.13
N MET A 189 4.25 1.83 16.08
CA MET A 189 3.58 1.34 17.27
C MET A 189 4.53 0.41 18.03
N THR A 190 5.28 0.95 18.99
CA THR A 190 5.93 0.11 19.99
C THR A 190 4.86 -0.27 21.01
N TYR A 191 4.50 -1.56 21.04
CA TYR A 191 3.81 -2.18 22.18
C TYR A 191 4.75 -2.10 23.39
N GLN A 192 4.84 -0.94 24.02
CA GLN A 192 5.39 -0.80 25.36
C GLN A 192 4.22 -0.47 26.28
N GLU A 193 3.94 -1.42 27.18
CA GLU A 193 2.73 -1.51 28.01
C GLU A 193 2.49 -0.31 28.96
N ASP A 194 3.34 0.72 29.03
CA ASP A 194 3.27 1.65 30.17
C ASP A 194 3.61 3.12 29.92
N THR A 195 3.59 3.61 28.67
CA THR A 195 3.74 5.06 28.43
C THR A 195 2.70 5.61 27.46
N ALA A 196 1.75 6.39 28.00
CA ALA A 196 0.94 7.39 27.32
C ALA A 196 0.66 7.14 25.82
N TYR A 197 -0.17 6.13 25.56
CA TYR A 197 -0.83 5.79 24.30
C TYR A 197 -0.83 6.89 23.20
N GLY A 198 -0.30 6.54 22.02
CA GLY A 198 -0.87 6.95 20.72
C GLY A 198 -0.68 8.39 20.22
N ARG A 199 -0.03 9.31 20.95
CA ARG A 199 0.00 10.74 20.53
C ARG A 199 0.80 11.05 19.26
N ASN A 200 1.70 10.16 18.82
CA ASN A 200 2.57 10.38 17.67
C ASN A 200 2.39 9.38 16.52
N THR A 201 1.48 8.41 16.67
CA THR A 201 1.17 7.48 15.57
C THR A 201 0.28 8.21 14.56
N VAL A 202 0.67 8.16 13.29
CA VAL A 202 -0.12 8.72 12.21
C VAL A 202 -0.80 7.57 11.47
N TYR A 203 -2.08 7.77 11.17
CA TYR A 203 -2.88 6.86 10.37
C TYR A 203 -3.25 7.58 9.08
N TRP A 204 -3.14 6.89 7.94
CA TRP A 204 -3.56 7.48 6.67
C TRP A 204 -4.05 6.43 5.68
N ARG A 205 -5.03 6.80 4.85
CA ARG A 205 -5.59 5.93 3.81
C ARG A 205 -4.88 6.16 2.48
N ILE A 206 -5.28 5.37 1.50
CA ILE A 206 -4.87 5.50 0.10
C ILE A 206 -6.09 5.78 -0.77
N ALA A 207 -5.89 6.48 -1.88
CA ALA A 207 -6.97 6.87 -2.77
C ALA A 207 -7.63 5.66 -3.47
N GLN A 208 -6.87 4.59 -3.64
CA GLN A 208 -7.28 3.34 -4.29
C GLN A 208 -8.18 2.47 -3.39
N ASN A 209 -8.33 2.81 -2.11
CA ASN A 209 -9.17 2.05 -1.20
C ASN A 209 -10.66 2.26 -1.57
N LYS A 210 -11.39 1.15 -1.79
CA LYS A 210 -12.80 1.13 -2.17
C LYS A 210 -13.75 0.79 -0.99
N GLY A 211 -13.30 0.90 0.26
CA GLY A 211 -14.10 0.69 1.49
C GLY A 211 -14.25 -0.78 1.93
N ASN A 212 -14.07 -1.74 1.02
CA ASN A 212 -14.05 -3.19 1.33
C ASN A 212 -12.63 -3.78 1.32
N THR A 213 -11.62 -2.97 1.68
CA THR A 213 -10.22 -3.43 1.62
C THR A 213 -9.73 -4.04 2.94
N TYR A 214 -8.72 -4.89 2.87
CA TYR A 214 -8.11 -5.54 4.02
C TYR A 214 -7.43 -4.54 4.96
N SER A 215 -6.71 -3.59 4.38
CA SER A 215 -6.03 -2.53 5.12
C SER A 215 -6.69 -1.20 4.77
N ASP A 216 -7.61 -0.76 5.63
CA ASP A 216 -8.35 0.47 5.35
C ASP A 216 -7.49 1.73 5.53
N TYR A 217 -6.42 1.60 6.31
CA TYR A 217 -5.42 2.61 6.59
C TYR A 217 -4.05 1.96 6.81
N TYR A 218 -3.02 2.78 6.79
CA TYR A 218 -1.63 2.43 7.06
C TYR A 218 -1.13 3.17 8.29
N THR A 219 -0.21 2.52 8.99
CA THR A 219 0.54 3.07 10.14
C THR A 219 2.03 2.83 10.00
N ASP A 220 2.39 1.80 9.24
CA ASP A 220 3.75 1.47 8.84
C ASP A 220 4.05 1.99 7.42
N TYR A 221 5.24 2.56 7.27
CA TYR A 221 5.68 3.13 5.99
C TYR A 221 5.95 2.03 4.95
N PHE A 222 6.43 0.85 5.37
CA PHE A 222 6.81 -0.22 4.47
C PHE A 222 5.57 -0.83 3.81
N ASP A 223 4.54 -1.13 4.60
CA ASP A 223 3.23 -1.56 4.10
C ASP A 223 2.62 -0.53 3.14
N TYR A 224 2.75 0.76 3.46
CA TYR A 224 2.24 1.83 2.62
C TYR A 224 2.94 1.90 1.26
N ILE A 225 4.28 1.89 1.21
CA ILE A 225 5.00 1.91 -0.07
C ILE A 225 4.84 0.59 -0.84
N ASP A 226 4.61 -0.54 -0.15
CA ASP A 226 4.24 -1.81 -0.81
C ASP A 226 2.91 -1.68 -1.57
N ALA A 227 1.92 -1.03 -0.98
CA ALA A 227 0.63 -0.82 -1.61
C ALA A 227 0.63 0.27 -2.69
N VAL A 228 1.35 1.38 -2.48
CA VAL A 228 1.17 2.60 -3.27
C VAL A 228 2.23 2.80 -4.34
N TYR A 229 3.50 2.46 -4.07
CA TYR A 229 4.60 2.91 -4.93
C TYR A 229 4.81 1.94 -6.11
N THR A 230 5.16 2.49 -7.27
CA THR A 230 5.49 1.68 -8.45
C THR A 230 6.89 1.04 -8.32
N PRO A 231 7.23 0.00 -9.11
CA PRO A 231 8.59 -0.55 -9.12
C PRO A 231 9.66 0.50 -9.39
N GLU A 232 9.40 1.46 -10.28
CA GLU A 232 10.33 2.54 -10.64
C GLU A 232 10.59 3.47 -9.45
N GLN A 233 9.55 3.80 -8.68
CA GLN A 233 9.69 4.58 -7.45
C GLN A 233 10.49 3.84 -6.39
N ILE A 234 10.26 2.53 -6.21
CA ILE A 234 11.06 1.72 -5.28
C ILE A 234 12.53 1.62 -5.75
N GLN A 235 12.77 1.46 -7.05
CA GLN A 235 14.12 1.44 -7.60
C GLN A 235 14.85 2.77 -7.34
N GLN A 236 14.18 3.91 -7.58
CA GLN A 236 14.73 5.23 -7.30
C GLN A 236 15.02 5.42 -5.80
N PHE A 237 14.13 4.94 -4.94
CA PHE A 237 14.30 4.98 -3.49
C PHE A 237 15.49 4.14 -3.01
N ILE A 238 15.66 2.92 -3.54
CA ILE A 238 16.82 2.06 -3.26
C ILE A 238 18.12 2.75 -3.68
N GLU A 239 18.15 3.33 -4.88
CA GLU A 239 19.35 3.98 -5.41
C GLU A 239 19.71 5.23 -4.59
N ASP A 240 18.71 6.00 -4.16
CA ASP A 240 18.92 7.14 -3.27
C ASP A 240 19.52 6.72 -1.92
N ILE A 241 19.01 5.65 -1.29
CA ILE A 241 19.58 5.12 -0.04
C ILE A 241 21.01 4.66 -0.28
N ARG A 242 21.29 3.89 -1.33
CA ARG A 242 22.64 3.40 -1.62
C ARG A 242 23.67 4.50 -1.75
N ASN A 243 23.30 5.60 -2.41
CA ASN A 243 24.21 6.70 -2.69
C ASN A 243 24.40 7.64 -1.50
N ASN A 244 23.46 7.68 -0.55
CA ASN A 244 23.42 8.73 0.47
C ASN A 244 23.36 8.25 1.92
N ARG A 245 23.17 6.95 2.19
CA ARG A 245 22.99 6.41 3.56
C ARG A 245 24.17 6.66 4.51
N ASP A 246 25.38 6.81 3.96
CA ASP A 246 26.62 7.00 4.72
C ASP A 246 26.99 8.50 4.85
N ALA A 247 26.11 9.40 4.42
CA ALA A 247 26.34 10.84 4.52
C ALA A 247 26.33 11.29 5.99
N SER A 248 27.30 12.13 6.36
CA SER A 248 27.57 12.53 7.75
C SER A 248 26.87 13.81 8.21
N ASN A 249 26.22 14.56 7.30
CA ASN A 249 25.49 15.76 7.71
C ASN A 249 24.25 15.38 8.55
N SER A 250 23.91 16.22 9.52
CA SER A 250 22.88 15.93 10.54
C SER A 250 21.51 15.59 9.93
N PHE A 251 21.13 16.26 8.85
CA PHE A 251 19.85 15.99 8.19
C PHE A 251 19.87 14.65 7.46
N SER A 252 20.93 14.32 6.73
CA SER A 252 21.06 13.00 6.09
C SER A 252 21.06 11.87 7.12
N VAL A 253 21.82 12.01 8.22
CA VAL A 253 21.79 11.03 9.31
C VAL A 253 20.36 10.84 9.81
N PHE A 254 19.65 11.92 10.13
CA PHE A 254 18.24 11.84 10.53
C PHE A 254 17.36 11.16 9.46
N LYS A 255 17.53 11.51 8.18
CA LYS A 255 16.69 11.08 7.07
C LYS A 255 16.84 9.59 6.76
N TYR A 256 18.05 9.05 6.80
CA TYR A 256 18.33 7.66 6.42
C TYR A 256 18.36 6.68 7.60
N GLU A 257 18.33 7.15 8.85
CA GLU A 257 18.48 6.30 10.04
C GLU A 257 17.54 5.09 10.07
N GLY A 258 16.28 5.27 9.66
CA GLY A 258 15.27 4.20 9.67
C GLY A 258 15.49 3.12 8.60
N VAL A 259 16.25 3.40 7.55
CA VAL A 259 16.27 2.59 6.32
C VAL A 259 17.65 2.16 5.82
N LYS A 260 18.73 2.75 6.34
CA LYS A 260 20.12 2.55 5.88
C LYS A 260 20.55 1.06 5.82
N ASP A 261 20.02 0.25 6.71
CA ASP A 261 20.32 -1.18 6.85
C ASP A 261 19.26 -2.09 6.21
N GLN A 262 18.26 -1.52 5.53
CA GLN A 262 17.12 -2.25 4.98
C GLN A 262 17.18 -2.50 3.46
N LEU A 263 18.31 -2.21 2.80
CA LEU A 263 18.46 -2.36 1.34
C LEU A 263 18.01 -3.74 0.82
N SER A 264 18.37 -4.82 1.52
CA SER A 264 17.96 -6.17 1.13
C SER A 264 16.43 -6.36 1.17
N ARG A 265 15.76 -5.78 2.16
CA ARG A 265 14.29 -5.81 2.29
C ARG A 265 13.61 -5.04 1.16
N PHE A 266 14.20 -3.93 0.72
CA PHE A 266 13.67 -3.17 -0.42
C PHE A 266 13.90 -3.87 -1.77
N TYR A 267 15.00 -4.61 -1.94
CA TYR A 267 15.20 -5.45 -3.11
C TYR A 267 14.20 -6.61 -3.18
N ASP A 268 13.84 -7.19 -2.03
CA ASP A 268 12.73 -8.15 -1.92
C ASP A 268 11.39 -7.51 -2.32
N LEU A 269 11.11 -6.30 -1.81
CA LEU A 269 9.93 -5.54 -2.23
C LEU A 269 9.88 -5.29 -3.74
N LEU A 270 10.99 -4.83 -4.31
CA LEU A 270 11.12 -4.57 -5.74
C LEU A 270 10.87 -5.83 -6.57
N GLY A 271 11.51 -6.95 -6.20
CA GLY A 271 11.31 -8.23 -6.87
C GLY A 271 9.86 -8.71 -6.76
N THR A 272 9.24 -8.56 -5.59
CA THR A 272 7.83 -8.89 -5.38
C THR A 272 6.92 -8.08 -6.29
N LYS A 273 7.13 -6.77 -6.41
CA LYS A 273 6.36 -5.93 -7.35
C LYS A 273 6.55 -6.38 -8.81
N TYR A 274 7.74 -6.82 -9.21
CA TYR A 274 7.93 -7.39 -10.55
C TYR A 274 7.23 -8.75 -10.74
N ILE A 275 7.13 -9.58 -9.70
CA ILE A 275 6.29 -10.80 -9.74
C ILE A 275 4.82 -10.45 -9.95
N ARG A 276 4.31 -9.40 -9.29
CA ARG A 276 2.94 -8.90 -9.48
C ARG A 276 2.65 -8.56 -10.95
N GLN A 277 3.63 -7.96 -11.62
CA GLN A 277 3.61 -7.61 -13.04
C GLN A 277 4.02 -8.76 -13.99
N ASN A 278 4.30 -9.95 -13.46
CA ASN A 278 4.80 -11.11 -14.20
C ASN A 278 6.10 -10.85 -14.99
N LYS A 279 6.95 -9.92 -14.53
CA LYS A 279 8.27 -9.61 -15.10
C LYS A 279 9.36 -10.43 -14.42
N LEU A 280 9.38 -11.74 -14.70
CA LEU A 280 10.16 -12.72 -13.93
C LEU A 280 11.67 -12.46 -13.94
N GLU A 281 12.27 -12.15 -15.09
CA GLU A 281 13.71 -11.87 -15.18
C GLU A 281 14.12 -10.64 -14.36
N THR A 282 13.31 -9.59 -14.41
CA THR A 282 13.54 -8.38 -13.62
C THR A 282 13.34 -8.64 -12.14
N ALA A 283 12.36 -9.48 -11.78
CA ALA A 283 12.16 -9.93 -10.42
C ALA A 283 13.37 -10.73 -9.90
N LEU A 284 13.89 -11.65 -10.70
CA LEU A 284 15.05 -12.47 -10.35
C LEU A 284 16.29 -11.59 -10.09
N ALA A 285 16.56 -10.64 -10.98
CA ALA A 285 17.66 -9.70 -10.83
C ALA A 285 17.53 -8.80 -9.57
N ALA A 286 16.30 -8.44 -9.18
CA ALA A 286 16.07 -7.71 -7.92
C ALA A 286 16.29 -8.62 -6.71
N PHE A 287 15.74 -9.83 -6.70
CA PHE A 287 15.91 -10.78 -5.60
C PHE A 287 17.36 -11.21 -5.39
N GLU A 288 18.16 -11.31 -6.45
CA GLU A 288 19.59 -11.58 -6.36
C GLU A 288 20.31 -10.53 -5.51
N LYS A 289 19.97 -9.24 -5.70
CA LYS A 289 20.57 -8.11 -4.98
C LYS A 289 20.21 -8.07 -3.49
N ALA A 290 19.13 -8.74 -3.06
CA ALA A 290 18.82 -8.86 -1.63
C ALA A 290 19.89 -9.66 -0.86
N GLY A 291 20.57 -10.59 -1.53
CA GLY A 291 21.73 -11.30 -1.01
C GLY A 291 21.39 -12.55 -0.17
N LYS A 292 22.31 -13.51 -0.15
CA LYS A 292 22.12 -14.82 0.49
C LYS A 292 21.86 -14.73 2.00
N LEU A 293 22.54 -13.81 2.69
CA LEU A 293 22.35 -13.61 4.14
C LEU A 293 20.93 -13.18 4.47
N TYR A 294 20.33 -12.32 3.64
CA TYR A 294 18.92 -11.94 3.77
C TYR A 294 18.04 -13.16 3.59
N TRP A 295 18.13 -13.90 2.48
CA TRP A 295 17.28 -15.08 2.23
C TRP A 295 17.43 -16.21 3.25
N ASN A 296 18.57 -16.27 3.94
CA ASN A 296 18.80 -17.26 4.99
C ASN A 296 18.05 -16.94 6.29
N ARG A 297 17.64 -15.67 6.50
CA ARG A 297 17.00 -15.16 7.73
C ARG A 297 15.58 -14.67 7.47
N ALA A 298 15.37 -14.02 6.33
CA ALA A 298 14.07 -13.62 5.88
C ALA A 298 13.22 -14.87 5.71
N TYR A 299 11.96 -14.78 6.13
CA TYR A 299 11.01 -15.89 6.01
C TYR A 299 11.37 -17.10 6.89
N THR A 300 12.12 -16.93 7.98
CA THR A 300 12.21 -17.93 9.05
C THR A 300 11.15 -17.65 10.12
N SER A 301 10.57 -18.71 10.71
CA SER A 301 9.78 -18.60 11.95
C SER A 301 10.66 -18.20 13.13
N TRP A 302 10.04 -17.82 14.26
CA TRP A 302 10.69 -17.42 15.51
C TRP A 302 11.85 -18.33 15.99
N ASP A 303 11.84 -19.63 15.68
CA ASP A 303 12.90 -20.57 16.06
C ASP A 303 14.01 -20.78 15.00
N ASP A 304 14.09 -19.95 13.95
CA ASP A 304 15.05 -20.03 12.82
C ASP A 304 15.10 -21.37 12.04
N GLN A 305 14.29 -22.36 12.44
CA GLN A 305 14.30 -23.72 11.92
C GLN A 305 13.22 -24.00 10.87
N THR A 306 12.17 -23.19 10.78
CA THR A 306 11.10 -23.39 9.79
C THR A 306 11.01 -22.21 8.83
N ASN A 307 10.90 -22.53 7.54
CA ASN A 307 10.79 -21.56 6.46
C ASN A 307 9.30 -21.30 6.22
N VAL A 308 8.85 -20.04 6.17
CA VAL A 308 7.43 -19.71 5.91
C VAL A 308 7.02 -20.00 4.46
N PHE A 309 7.94 -20.44 3.60
CA PHE A 309 7.55 -21.22 2.42
C PHE A 309 7.05 -22.59 2.87
N ASP A 310 5.73 -22.66 3.11
CA ASP A 310 5.07 -23.81 3.72
C ASP A 310 5.44 -25.13 3.04
N GLN A 311 5.53 -25.19 1.69
CA GLN A 311 5.95 -26.36 0.90
C GLN A 311 6.46 -25.92 -0.49
N ASN A 312 7.03 -26.85 -1.28
CA ASN A 312 7.50 -26.55 -2.63
C ASN A 312 6.32 -26.22 -3.57
N PRO A 313 6.23 -25.00 -4.12
CA PRO A 313 5.04 -24.55 -4.87
C PRO A 313 4.87 -25.22 -6.23
N PHE A 314 5.87 -25.95 -6.73
CA PHE A 314 5.78 -26.68 -7.99
C PHE A 314 5.10 -28.04 -7.83
N TYR A 315 5.22 -28.65 -6.64
CA TYR A 315 4.83 -30.05 -6.42
C TYR A 315 3.71 -30.24 -5.40
N THR A 316 3.45 -29.23 -4.57
CA THR A 316 2.48 -29.35 -3.47
C THR A 316 1.44 -28.26 -3.53
N LEU A 317 0.17 -28.67 -3.48
CA LEU A 317 -0.99 -27.77 -3.44
C LEU A 317 -1.65 -27.86 -2.06
N LYS A 318 -2.04 -26.70 -1.52
CA LYS A 318 -2.70 -26.63 -0.20
C LYS A 318 -4.02 -27.41 -0.20
N TYR A 319 -4.28 -28.17 0.85
CA TYR A 319 -5.48 -29.01 1.02
C TYR A 319 -5.65 -30.14 -0.01
N THR A 320 -4.59 -30.45 -0.77
CA THR A 320 -4.56 -31.56 -1.73
C THR A 320 -3.59 -32.63 -1.22
N PRO A 321 -3.95 -33.92 -1.24
CA PRO A 321 -3.02 -35.02 -0.97
C PRO A 321 -1.78 -34.91 -1.88
N LYS A 322 -0.62 -35.34 -1.39
CA LYS A 322 0.60 -35.35 -2.20
C LYS A 322 0.39 -36.26 -3.41
N PHE A 323 0.50 -35.70 -4.61
CA PHE A 323 0.27 -36.43 -5.87
C PHE A 323 1.41 -36.27 -6.89
N ILE A 324 2.40 -35.43 -6.58
CA ILE A 324 3.65 -35.28 -7.33
C ILE A 324 4.81 -35.48 -6.37
N GLU A 325 5.76 -36.34 -6.76
CA GLU A 325 7.01 -36.51 -6.04
C GLU A 325 7.94 -35.32 -6.32
N ALA A 326 8.43 -34.69 -5.25
CA ALA A 326 9.36 -33.58 -5.36
C ALA A 326 10.71 -34.11 -5.86
N GLN A 327 11.23 -33.52 -6.94
CA GLN A 327 12.51 -33.92 -7.52
C GLN A 327 13.69 -33.08 -7.02
N ASP A 328 13.40 -31.90 -6.46
CA ASP A 328 14.40 -30.91 -6.07
C ASP A 328 14.45 -30.70 -4.56
N SER A 329 15.66 -30.72 -3.98
CA SER A 329 15.90 -30.44 -2.55
C SER A 329 16.37 -29.00 -2.29
N ILE A 330 15.90 -28.04 -3.09
CA ILE A 330 16.32 -26.64 -2.98
C ILE A 330 15.76 -25.98 -1.72
N ARG A 331 16.58 -25.12 -1.07
CA ARG A 331 16.06 -24.21 -0.04
C ARG A 331 15.14 -23.20 -0.72
N LEU A 332 13.86 -23.23 -0.38
CA LEU A 332 12.85 -22.36 -0.97
C LEU A 332 13.03 -20.92 -0.48
N ASN A 333 13.12 -19.98 -1.41
CA ASN A 333 12.95 -18.55 -1.19
C ASN A 333 12.46 -17.91 -2.50
N LYS A 334 12.14 -16.62 -2.48
CA LYS A 334 11.65 -15.93 -3.67
C LYS A 334 12.64 -16.01 -4.84
N TYR A 335 13.93 -15.86 -4.57
CA TYR A 335 14.97 -15.99 -5.61
C TYR A 335 14.97 -17.38 -6.26
N THR A 336 15.03 -18.46 -5.48
CA THR A 336 15.11 -19.83 -6.02
C THR A 336 13.81 -20.24 -6.72
N ILE A 337 12.65 -19.85 -6.18
CA ILE A 337 11.35 -20.13 -6.81
C ILE A 337 11.23 -19.39 -8.13
N THR A 338 11.56 -18.10 -8.18
CA THR A 338 11.53 -17.34 -9.45
C THR A 338 12.50 -17.93 -10.47
N LYS A 339 13.71 -18.29 -10.07
CA LYS A 339 14.70 -18.93 -10.95
C LYS A 339 14.18 -20.25 -11.53
N GLN A 340 13.59 -21.09 -10.68
CA GLN A 340 13.03 -22.38 -11.10
C GLN A 340 11.81 -22.20 -12.02
N LEU A 341 10.96 -21.23 -11.73
CA LEU A 341 9.79 -20.90 -12.54
C LEU A 341 10.19 -20.50 -13.97
N ILE A 342 11.21 -19.64 -14.10
CA ILE A 342 11.77 -19.24 -15.40
C ILE A 342 12.31 -20.46 -16.14
N HIS A 343 13.09 -21.30 -15.45
CA HIS A 343 13.62 -22.52 -16.04
C HIS A 343 12.51 -23.45 -16.58
N TYR A 344 11.46 -23.73 -15.79
CA TYR A 344 10.36 -24.57 -16.26
C TYR A 344 9.53 -23.93 -17.38
N ILE A 345 9.38 -22.60 -17.41
CA ILE A 345 8.75 -21.93 -18.56
C ILE A 345 9.58 -22.18 -19.82
N HIS A 346 10.90 -22.02 -19.76
CA HIS A 346 11.76 -22.30 -20.91
C HIS A 346 11.69 -23.77 -21.36
N GLN A 347 11.68 -24.73 -20.44
CA GLN A 347 11.50 -26.14 -20.79
C GLN A 347 10.13 -26.40 -21.44
N ALA A 348 9.07 -25.79 -20.91
CA ALA A 348 7.72 -25.96 -21.46
C ALA A 348 7.55 -25.34 -22.86
N GLU A 349 8.27 -24.26 -23.15
CA GLU A 349 8.22 -23.54 -24.43
C GLU A 349 9.17 -24.10 -25.49
N ASP A 350 10.18 -24.88 -25.12
CA ASP A 350 11.08 -25.56 -26.08
C ASP A 350 10.30 -26.62 -26.88
N GLU A 351 10.28 -26.47 -28.20
CA GLU A 351 9.60 -27.41 -29.11
C GLU A 351 10.24 -28.80 -29.13
N ASN A 352 11.50 -28.92 -28.72
CA ASN A 352 12.22 -30.19 -28.64
C ASN A 352 12.01 -30.92 -27.32
N GLU A 353 11.46 -30.25 -26.31
CA GLU A 353 11.12 -30.88 -25.04
C GLU A 353 9.94 -31.84 -25.25
N LYS A 354 10.07 -33.06 -24.72
CA LYS A 354 9.04 -34.11 -24.82
C LYS A 354 8.03 -34.01 -23.68
N ASP A 355 8.44 -33.47 -22.54
CA ASP A 355 7.66 -33.35 -21.31
C ASP A 355 7.07 -31.94 -21.12
N ARG A 356 6.73 -31.24 -22.21
CA ARG A 356 6.19 -29.87 -22.16
C ARG A 356 4.93 -29.77 -21.31
N ASP A 357 4.06 -30.77 -21.40
CA ASP A 357 2.82 -30.86 -20.62
C ASP A 357 3.08 -30.91 -19.11
N TYR A 358 4.09 -31.66 -18.68
CA TYR A 358 4.57 -31.71 -17.29
C TYR A 358 5.11 -30.35 -16.84
N TYR A 359 5.98 -29.72 -17.62
CA TYR A 359 6.53 -28.42 -17.24
C TYR A 359 5.47 -27.32 -17.19
N TYR A 360 4.54 -27.28 -18.15
CA TYR A 360 3.39 -26.37 -18.07
C TYR A 360 2.53 -26.63 -16.82
N PHE A 361 2.35 -27.89 -16.41
CA PHE A 361 1.62 -28.23 -15.19
C PHE A 361 2.35 -27.73 -13.94
N LEU A 362 3.68 -27.91 -13.85
CA LEU A 362 4.48 -27.38 -12.73
C LEU A 362 4.45 -25.85 -12.67
N VAL A 363 4.55 -25.18 -13.81
CA VAL A 363 4.42 -23.72 -13.91
C VAL A 363 3.03 -23.28 -13.42
N ALA A 364 1.98 -24.00 -13.80
CA ALA A 364 0.61 -23.73 -13.34
C ALA A 364 0.45 -23.89 -11.82
N ASN A 365 1.00 -24.98 -11.24
CA ASN A 365 1.04 -25.20 -9.80
C ASN A 365 1.72 -24.03 -9.07
N ALA A 366 2.86 -23.56 -9.60
CA ALA A 366 3.59 -22.46 -8.99
C ALA A 366 2.75 -21.18 -8.97
N TYR A 367 2.16 -20.76 -10.09
CA TYR A 367 1.29 -19.59 -10.12
C TYR A 367 0.05 -19.75 -9.24
N TYR A 368 -0.54 -20.95 -9.21
CA TYR A 368 -1.65 -21.24 -8.31
C TYR A 368 -1.25 -21.06 -6.85
N ASN A 369 -0.06 -21.53 -6.47
CA ASN A 369 0.46 -21.39 -5.12
C ASN A 369 0.81 -19.95 -4.73
N MET A 370 1.03 -19.06 -5.71
CA MET A 370 1.18 -17.62 -5.47
C MET A 370 -0.17 -16.91 -5.25
N SER A 371 -1.30 -17.58 -5.52
CA SER A 371 -2.65 -17.05 -5.28
C SER A 371 -3.04 -17.14 -3.81
N HIS A 372 -4.17 -16.51 -3.47
CA HIS A 372 -4.74 -16.50 -2.12
C HIS A 372 -5.09 -17.90 -1.55
N GLN A 373 -5.28 -18.92 -2.39
CA GLN A 373 -5.52 -20.30 -1.92
C GLN A 373 -4.22 -21.12 -1.77
N GLY A 374 -3.10 -20.56 -2.19
CA GLY A 374 -1.82 -21.22 -2.30
C GLY A 374 -0.98 -21.26 -1.02
N ASN A 375 0.16 -21.95 -1.10
CA ASN A 375 1.16 -22.05 -0.03
C ASN A 375 2.37 -21.11 -0.23
N ALA A 376 2.40 -20.32 -1.31
CA ALA A 376 3.48 -19.40 -1.65
C ALA A 376 2.96 -17.97 -1.86
N THR A 377 1.95 -17.56 -1.10
CA THR A 377 1.31 -16.22 -1.18
C THR A 377 2.32 -15.08 -1.02
N MET A 378 3.41 -15.31 -0.27
CA MET A 378 4.47 -14.33 -0.05
C MET A 378 5.20 -13.89 -1.33
N MET A 379 5.14 -14.69 -2.40
CA MET A 379 5.64 -14.29 -3.73
C MET A 379 4.94 -13.04 -4.28
N ARG A 380 3.70 -12.77 -3.83
CA ARG A 380 2.89 -11.61 -4.24
C ARG A 380 2.50 -10.68 -3.08
N ARG A 381 2.52 -11.13 -1.83
CA ARG A 381 2.08 -10.35 -0.64
C ARG A 381 3.16 -10.36 0.43
N ILE A 382 3.78 -9.22 0.75
CA ILE A 382 4.79 -9.18 1.81
C ILE A 382 4.13 -9.17 3.19
N SER A 383 3.03 -8.44 3.30
CA SER A 383 2.26 -8.31 4.53
C SER A 383 1.03 -9.22 4.50
N PRO A 384 0.42 -9.51 5.67
CA PRO A 384 -0.78 -10.34 5.74
C PRO A 384 -1.90 -9.84 4.82
N TRP A 385 -2.83 -10.72 4.48
CA TRP A 385 -3.99 -10.44 3.63
C TRP A 385 -5.22 -11.16 4.16
N SER A 386 -6.41 -10.79 3.69
CA SER A 386 -7.67 -11.44 4.11
C SER A 386 -8.35 -12.15 2.96
N ARG A 387 -8.89 -13.34 3.22
CA ARG A 387 -9.79 -14.02 2.28
C ARG A 387 -11.05 -13.21 1.98
N TYR A 388 -11.51 -12.40 2.93
CA TYR A 388 -12.81 -11.74 2.90
C TYR A 388 -12.77 -10.30 2.39
N ARG A 389 -11.59 -9.67 2.38
CA ARG A 389 -11.43 -8.27 1.99
C ARG A 389 -10.37 -8.10 0.93
N LEU A 390 -10.63 -7.21 -0.03
CA LEU A 390 -9.73 -6.98 -1.17
C LEU A 390 -8.47 -6.21 -0.75
N SER A 391 -7.36 -6.37 -1.44
CA SER A 391 -6.25 -5.42 -1.33
C SER A 391 -6.33 -4.34 -2.41
N ALA A 392 -5.68 -3.20 -2.17
CA ALA A 392 -5.50 -2.17 -3.18
C ALA A 392 -4.26 -2.41 -4.07
N ILE A 393 -3.59 -3.56 -3.92
CA ILE A 393 -2.38 -3.90 -4.67
C ILE A 393 -2.75 -4.22 -6.12
N GLU A 394 -1.91 -3.79 -7.06
CA GLU A 394 -2.19 -3.81 -8.52
C GLU A 394 -2.61 -5.18 -9.07
N ASP A 395 -2.09 -6.28 -8.51
CA ASP A 395 -2.35 -7.65 -8.97
C ASP A 395 -3.47 -8.35 -8.18
N GLU A 396 -4.30 -7.62 -7.42
CA GLU A 396 -5.43 -8.22 -6.71
C GLU A 396 -6.31 -9.10 -7.61
N PRO A 397 -6.63 -8.72 -8.87
CA PRO A 397 -7.33 -9.62 -9.78
C PRO A 397 -6.58 -10.93 -10.04
N GLU A 398 -5.26 -10.89 -10.23
CA GLU A 398 -4.48 -12.13 -10.46
C GLU A 398 -4.39 -12.98 -9.21
N PHE A 399 -4.09 -12.35 -8.06
CA PHE A 399 -3.97 -13.01 -6.77
C PHE A 399 -5.25 -13.75 -6.35
N ARG A 400 -6.41 -13.25 -6.77
CA ARG A 400 -7.72 -13.81 -6.46
C ARG A 400 -8.25 -14.80 -7.50
N GLN A 401 -8.00 -14.52 -8.78
CA GLN A 401 -8.62 -15.26 -9.88
C GLN A 401 -7.70 -16.32 -10.49
N SER A 402 -6.40 -16.33 -10.13
CA SER A 402 -5.43 -17.33 -10.61
C SER A 402 -5.38 -17.46 -12.13
N ASN A 403 -5.40 -16.33 -12.87
CA ASN A 403 -5.53 -16.39 -14.33
C ASN A 403 -4.29 -16.98 -14.99
N LEU A 404 -3.09 -16.72 -14.46
CA LEU A 404 -1.86 -17.31 -14.98
C LEU A 404 -1.84 -18.82 -14.77
N ALA A 405 -2.24 -19.29 -13.57
CA ALA A 405 -2.34 -20.72 -13.30
C ALA A 405 -3.30 -21.40 -14.29
N LYS A 406 -4.49 -20.84 -14.49
CA LYS A 406 -5.47 -21.34 -15.46
C LYS A 406 -4.90 -21.40 -16.88
N LYS A 407 -4.23 -20.34 -17.33
CA LYS A 407 -3.55 -20.30 -18.64
C LYS A 407 -2.61 -21.49 -18.80
N TYR A 408 -1.75 -21.74 -17.82
CA TYR A 408 -0.74 -22.79 -17.91
C TYR A 408 -1.31 -24.21 -17.74
N TYR A 409 -2.37 -24.41 -16.95
CA TYR A 409 -3.09 -25.69 -16.94
C TYR A 409 -3.73 -26.01 -18.31
N LEU A 410 -4.26 -25.00 -19.01
CA LEU A 410 -4.80 -25.19 -20.35
C LEU A 410 -3.70 -25.49 -21.38
N LEU A 411 -2.52 -24.88 -21.26
CA LEU A 411 -1.36 -25.25 -22.06
C LEU A 411 -0.91 -26.69 -21.76
N ALA A 412 -0.84 -27.09 -20.48
CA ALA A 412 -0.54 -28.47 -20.10
C ALA A 412 -1.54 -29.45 -20.74
N ARG A 413 -2.85 -29.14 -20.73
CA ARG A 413 -3.89 -29.92 -21.41
C ARG A 413 -3.63 -30.04 -22.92
N GLN A 414 -3.24 -28.95 -23.57
CA GLN A 414 -2.99 -28.94 -25.02
C GLN A 414 -1.89 -29.92 -25.43
N TYR A 415 -0.82 -30.02 -24.63
CA TYR A 415 0.34 -30.88 -24.93
C TYR A 415 0.27 -32.27 -24.29
N ALA A 416 -0.68 -32.51 -23.38
CA ALA A 416 -0.89 -33.79 -22.71
C ALA A 416 -1.17 -34.89 -23.74
N GLN A 417 -0.60 -36.08 -23.53
CA GLN A 417 -0.72 -37.20 -24.45
C GLN A 417 -1.92 -38.11 -24.16
N THR A 418 -2.30 -38.21 -22.89
CA THR A 418 -3.37 -39.12 -22.43
C THR A 418 -4.64 -38.35 -22.04
N GLU A 419 -5.80 -38.94 -22.32
CA GLU A 419 -7.10 -38.34 -21.94
C GLU A 419 -7.21 -38.15 -20.43
N LYS A 420 -6.64 -39.07 -19.65
CA LYS A 420 -6.66 -39.00 -18.19
C LYS A 420 -5.86 -37.80 -17.68
N PHE A 421 -4.66 -37.53 -18.21
CA PHE A 421 -3.92 -36.31 -17.83
C PHE A 421 -4.59 -35.03 -18.35
N ARG A 422 -5.17 -35.05 -19.57
CA ARG A 422 -5.97 -33.91 -20.10
C ARG A 422 -7.13 -33.55 -19.17
N ALA A 423 -7.83 -34.56 -18.64
CA ALA A 423 -8.94 -34.36 -17.71
C ALA A 423 -8.48 -33.73 -16.38
N LEU A 424 -7.33 -34.16 -15.83
CA LEU A 424 -6.74 -33.53 -14.64
C LEU A 424 -6.40 -32.07 -14.91
N CYS A 425 -5.71 -31.75 -16.01
CA CYS A 425 -5.40 -30.37 -16.38
C CYS A 425 -6.67 -29.50 -16.50
N LEU A 426 -7.74 -30.04 -17.10
CA LEU A 426 -9.02 -29.34 -17.21
C LEU A 426 -9.68 -29.13 -15.83
N ARG A 427 -9.62 -30.11 -14.94
CA ARG A 427 -10.11 -29.99 -13.55
C ARG A 427 -9.37 -28.90 -12.77
N MET A 428 -8.06 -28.76 -12.98
CA MET A 428 -7.27 -27.71 -12.34
C MET A 428 -7.60 -26.32 -12.90
N ALA A 429 -7.81 -26.22 -14.21
CA ALA A 429 -8.30 -24.98 -14.84
C ALA A 429 -9.71 -24.60 -14.34
N ALA A 430 -10.61 -25.57 -14.20
CA ALA A 430 -11.95 -25.38 -13.64
C ALA A 430 -11.89 -24.84 -12.21
N HIS A 431 -10.98 -25.35 -11.39
CA HIS A 431 -10.78 -24.85 -10.03
C HIS A 431 -10.35 -23.38 -10.00
N CYS A 432 -9.48 -22.96 -10.91
CA CYS A 432 -9.09 -21.55 -11.04
C CYS A 432 -10.29 -20.67 -11.47
N GLU A 433 -11.15 -21.17 -12.38
CA GLU A 433 -12.36 -20.44 -12.77
C GLU A 433 -13.36 -20.29 -11.61
N THR A 434 -13.50 -21.30 -10.74
CA THR A 434 -14.29 -21.18 -9.50
C THR A 434 -13.79 -20.03 -8.65
N GLN A 435 -12.48 -19.86 -8.47
CA GLN A 435 -11.93 -18.73 -7.71
C GLN A 435 -12.24 -17.38 -8.36
N LYS A 436 -12.23 -17.33 -9.70
CA LYS A 436 -12.63 -16.13 -10.43
C LYS A 436 -14.11 -15.79 -10.25
N MET A 437 -14.97 -16.80 -10.19
CA MET A 437 -16.40 -16.63 -9.91
C MET A 437 -16.60 -16.14 -8.47
N ASP A 438 -15.93 -16.76 -7.49
CA ASP A 438 -15.97 -16.35 -6.08
C ASP A 438 -15.52 -14.90 -5.90
N TYR A 439 -14.46 -14.48 -6.60
CA TYR A 439 -13.96 -13.10 -6.56
C TYR A 439 -15.01 -12.06 -6.95
N LYS A 440 -15.89 -12.37 -7.92
CA LYS A 440 -16.98 -11.47 -8.31
C LYS A 440 -18.01 -11.28 -7.19
N ASN A 441 -18.10 -12.23 -6.26
CA ASN A 441 -19.08 -12.26 -5.18
C ASN A 441 -18.56 -11.60 -3.88
N ILE A 442 -17.29 -11.19 -3.79
CA ILE A 442 -16.69 -10.55 -2.59
C ILE A 442 -17.33 -9.17 -2.26
N GLY A 443 -18.22 -8.64 -3.12
CA GLY A 443 -18.83 -7.32 -2.98
C GLY A 443 -19.82 -7.13 -1.82
N ASP A 444 -20.49 -8.20 -1.36
CA ASP A 444 -21.59 -8.11 -0.39
C ASP A 444 -21.20 -8.73 0.96
N TRP A 445 -21.03 -7.89 1.97
CA TRP A 445 -20.73 -8.25 3.37
C TRP A 445 -21.70 -9.25 4.01
N TYR A 446 -22.82 -9.58 3.35
CA TYR A 446 -23.90 -10.40 3.89
C TYR A 446 -24.12 -11.73 3.15
N ASP A 447 -23.33 -12.06 2.12
CA ASP A 447 -23.60 -13.21 1.26
C ASP A 447 -22.36 -14.13 1.08
N PHE A 448 -21.66 -14.39 2.19
CA PHE A 448 -20.46 -15.22 2.24
C PHE A 448 -20.71 -16.72 2.00
N ASP A 449 -21.98 -17.15 1.97
CA ASP A 449 -22.38 -18.54 1.71
C ASP A 449 -22.69 -18.83 0.23
N ARG A 450 -22.61 -17.84 -0.67
CA ARG A 450 -22.69 -18.11 -2.12
C ARG A 450 -21.40 -18.75 -2.62
N GLN A 451 -21.30 -20.07 -2.48
CA GLN A 451 -20.43 -20.85 -3.33
C GLN A 451 -20.77 -20.58 -4.80
N ALA A 452 -19.75 -20.39 -5.63
CA ALA A 452 -19.93 -20.34 -7.06
C ALA A 452 -20.75 -21.57 -7.53
N ASP A 453 -21.82 -21.29 -8.29
CA ASP A 453 -22.61 -22.33 -8.94
C ASP A 453 -21.69 -23.07 -9.93
N LEU A 454 -21.33 -24.30 -9.57
CA LEU A 454 -20.44 -25.14 -10.37
C LEU A 454 -21.02 -25.41 -11.76
N SER A 455 -22.35 -25.35 -11.92
CA SER A 455 -23.01 -25.52 -13.22
C SER A 455 -22.77 -24.35 -14.18
N ALA A 456 -22.43 -23.17 -13.65
CA ALA A 456 -22.06 -22.00 -14.44
C ALA A 456 -20.56 -21.96 -14.80
N ASN A 457 -19.75 -22.89 -14.28
CA ASN A 457 -18.34 -23.00 -14.62
C ASN A 457 -18.16 -23.84 -15.89
N THR A 458 -17.88 -23.17 -17.01
CA THR A 458 -17.76 -23.80 -18.33
C THR A 458 -16.75 -24.93 -18.38
N TYR A 459 -15.67 -24.88 -17.57
CA TYR A 459 -14.66 -25.92 -17.58
C TYR A 459 -15.10 -27.18 -16.82
N TYR A 460 -15.97 -27.08 -15.82
CA TYR A 460 -16.61 -28.25 -15.23
C TYR A 460 -17.62 -28.87 -16.20
N SER A 461 -18.40 -28.05 -16.92
CA SER A 461 -19.29 -28.53 -17.98
C SER A 461 -18.50 -29.23 -19.10
N ASP A 462 -17.36 -28.66 -19.51
CA ASP A 462 -16.46 -29.28 -20.49
C ASP A 462 -15.86 -30.59 -19.96
N LEU A 463 -15.52 -30.66 -18.67
CA LEU A 463 -15.01 -31.87 -18.04
C LEU A 463 -16.08 -32.96 -18.06
N GLN A 464 -17.32 -32.63 -17.69
CA GLN A 464 -18.43 -33.58 -17.67
C GLN A 464 -18.78 -34.08 -19.09
N ALA A 465 -18.77 -33.18 -20.08
CA ALA A 465 -19.15 -33.51 -21.45
C ALA A 465 -18.08 -34.34 -22.17
N ASN A 466 -16.79 -34.00 -22.01
CA ASN A 466 -15.70 -34.64 -22.75
C ASN A 466 -15.03 -35.79 -21.97
N TYR A 467 -15.20 -35.83 -20.64
CA TYR A 467 -14.57 -36.80 -19.75
C TYR A 467 -15.57 -37.35 -18.70
N PRO A 468 -16.76 -37.83 -19.10
CA PRO A 468 -17.78 -38.27 -18.16
C PRO A 468 -17.29 -39.37 -17.21
N ASP A 469 -16.51 -40.32 -17.73
CA ASP A 469 -15.95 -41.44 -16.96
C ASP A 469 -14.93 -41.00 -15.89
N TYR A 470 -14.40 -39.78 -15.99
CA TYR A 470 -13.40 -39.24 -15.06
C TYR A 470 -13.95 -38.14 -14.15
N PHE A 471 -15.18 -37.67 -14.41
CA PHE A 471 -15.72 -36.49 -13.76
C PHE A 471 -15.86 -36.69 -12.25
N ASP A 472 -16.50 -37.79 -11.83
CA ASP A 472 -16.73 -38.07 -10.41
C ASP A 472 -15.40 -38.27 -9.65
N ASP A 473 -14.46 -39.00 -10.24
CA ASP A 473 -13.12 -39.24 -9.68
C ASP A 473 -12.34 -37.93 -9.45
N LEU A 474 -12.51 -36.95 -10.33
CA LEU A 474 -11.80 -35.66 -10.27
C LEU A 474 -12.54 -34.59 -9.45
N THR A 475 -13.85 -34.72 -9.26
CA THR A 475 -14.68 -33.68 -8.61
C THR A 475 -15.10 -34.04 -7.19
N SER A 476 -15.19 -35.32 -6.84
CA SER A 476 -15.62 -35.78 -5.51
C SER A 476 -14.56 -35.53 -4.42
N ASN A 477 -13.29 -35.83 -4.69
CA ASN A 477 -12.15 -35.51 -3.84
C ASN A 477 -10.84 -35.47 -4.65
N CYS A 478 -9.71 -35.22 -3.98
CA CYS A 478 -8.40 -35.13 -4.62
C CYS A 478 -7.55 -36.42 -4.52
N ASP A 479 -8.05 -37.49 -3.91
CA ASP A 479 -7.28 -38.71 -3.62
C ASP A 479 -6.85 -39.45 -4.90
N ARG A 480 -7.59 -39.25 -6.00
CA ARG A 480 -7.29 -39.86 -7.30
C ARG A 480 -6.26 -39.07 -8.11
N PHE A 481 -5.90 -37.85 -7.74
CA PHE A 481 -5.06 -36.97 -8.58
C PHE A 481 -3.72 -37.61 -8.94
N GLN A 482 -3.12 -38.40 -8.04
CA GLN A 482 -1.87 -39.11 -8.31
C GLN A 482 -1.99 -40.05 -9.50
N ALA A 483 -3.04 -40.88 -9.52
CA ALA A 483 -3.26 -41.84 -10.61
C ALA A 483 -3.54 -41.16 -11.96
N TYR A 484 -4.01 -39.91 -11.96
CA TYR A 484 -4.20 -39.12 -13.16
C TYR A 484 -2.91 -38.45 -13.61
N PHE A 485 -2.12 -37.95 -12.66
CA PHE A 485 -0.82 -37.36 -12.94
C PHE A 485 0.18 -38.40 -13.47
N GLU A 486 0.23 -39.58 -12.86
CA GLU A 486 1.11 -40.68 -13.27
C GLU A 486 0.75 -41.23 -14.65
N SER A 487 -0.52 -41.14 -15.06
CA SER A 487 -1.00 -41.59 -16.37
C SER A 487 -0.57 -40.72 -17.55
N ARG A 488 0.23 -39.68 -17.30
CA ARG A 488 0.81 -38.83 -18.35
C ARG A 488 1.64 -39.64 -19.36
N ARG A 489 2.24 -40.75 -18.91
CA ARG A 489 3.09 -41.64 -19.71
C ARG A 489 2.43 -42.97 -19.99
#